data_AF-H0E8D0-F1
#
_entry.id   AF-H0E8D0-F1
#
_cell.length_a   1.000
_cell.length_b   1.000
_cell.length_c   1.000
_cell.angle_alpha   90.00
_cell.angle_beta   90.00
_cell.angle_gamma   90.00
#
_symmetry.space_group_name_H-M   'P 1'
#
loop_
_entity.id
_entity.type
_entity.pdbx_description
1 polymer ?
#
loop_
_entity_poly.entity_id
_entity_poly.type
_entity_poly.pdbx_seq_one_letter_code
_entity_poly.pdbx_strand_id
1 'polypeptide(L)'
;MFVRAVRERVATGGLATVAFDTEFLGHAWAEGLWWLESVLDEAVAQGLQITHADLAGGPESRARASALPDAAATTTTWGRGHDLSTWNGPRVAALANETVRLERAVVDAGPRATPRAWRELLAAQSSDWAFLRTFATAGDYPDRRFADHAAALRSELAAPGTLPSELRGLAPHIEEAMSAGRVGPR
;
A
#
# COMPACT_ATOMS: atom_id res chain seq x y z
N MET A 1 -8.20 -30.30 -3.75
CA MET A 1 -8.55 -29.81 -2.39
C MET A 1 -8.62 -28.28 -2.29
N PHE A 2 -7.83 -27.49 -3.03
CA PHE A 2 -8.03 -26.02 -3.10
C PHE A 2 -9.01 -25.60 -4.21
N VAL A 3 -8.73 -25.97 -5.47
CA VAL A 3 -9.57 -25.63 -6.64
C VAL A 3 -11.02 -26.10 -6.45
N ARG A 4 -11.22 -27.30 -5.92
CA ARG A 4 -12.55 -27.81 -5.57
C ARG A 4 -13.31 -26.86 -4.63
N ALA A 5 -12.66 -26.35 -3.59
CA ALA A 5 -13.30 -25.43 -2.63
C ALA A 5 -13.64 -24.08 -3.28
N VAL A 6 -12.78 -23.58 -4.19
CA VAL A 6 -13.07 -22.38 -5.00
C VAL A 6 -14.29 -22.64 -5.90
N ARG A 7 -14.32 -23.78 -6.59
CA ARG A 7 -15.44 -24.16 -7.46
C ARG A 7 -16.75 -24.29 -6.69
N GLU A 8 -16.73 -24.88 -5.51
CA GLU A 8 -17.88 -24.93 -4.61
C GLU A 8 -18.32 -23.53 -4.18
N ARG A 9 -17.36 -22.64 -3.86
CA ARG A 9 -17.65 -21.25 -3.47
C ARG A 9 -18.34 -20.44 -4.57
N VAL A 10 -17.95 -20.65 -5.82
CA VAL A 10 -18.49 -19.91 -6.98
C VAL A 10 -19.56 -20.70 -7.74
N ALA A 11 -20.07 -21.80 -7.17
CA ALA A 11 -20.99 -22.71 -7.84
C ALA A 11 -22.30 -22.04 -8.29
N THR A 12 -22.75 -21.01 -7.57
CA THR A 12 -23.94 -20.21 -7.91
C THR A 12 -23.61 -18.97 -8.76
N GLY A 13 -22.41 -18.93 -9.33
CA GLY A 13 -21.83 -17.73 -9.94
C GLY A 13 -21.19 -16.81 -8.89
N GLY A 14 -20.41 -15.84 -9.37
CA GLY A 14 -19.70 -14.87 -8.54
C GLY A 14 -18.18 -14.92 -8.70
N LEU A 15 -17.49 -14.23 -7.81
CA LEU A 15 -16.04 -14.09 -7.80
C LEU A 15 -15.47 -14.61 -6.48
N ALA A 16 -14.42 -15.41 -6.55
CA ALA A 16 -13.60 -15.75 -5.40
C ALA A 16 -12.26 -15.01 -5.52
N THR A 17 -11.98 -14.12 -4.57
CA THR A 17 -10.69 -13.44 -4.48
C THR A 17 -9.83 -14.11 -3.42
N VAL A 18 -8.61 -14.48 -3.80
CA VAL A 18 -7.60 -15.01 -2.89
C VAL A 18 -6.38 -14.11 -3.02
N ALA A 19 -6.01 -13.46 -1.93
CA ALA A 19 -4.91 -12.51 -1.88
C ALA A 19 -3.81 -13.05 -0.98
N PHE A 20 -2.56 -12.87 -1.41
CA PHE A 20 -1.36 -13.26 -0.69
C PHE A 20 -0.36 -12.12 -0.75
N ASP A 21 0.46 -11.98 0.29
CA ASP A 21 1.73 -11.27 0.16
C ASP A 21 2.62 -12.05 -0.83
N THR A 22 3.23 -11.38 -1.79
CA THR A 22 3.96 -12.04 -2.88
C THR A 22 5.10 -12.89 -2.35
N GLU A 23 5.80 -12.39 -1.33
CA GLU A 23 6.92 -13.04 -0.66
C GLU A 23 6.49 -14.31 0.08
N PHE A 24 5.20 -14.56 0.28
CA PHE A 24 4.75 -15.86 0.76
C PHE A 24 5.13 -16.97 -0.22
N LEU A 25 5.03 -16.71 -1.52
CA LEU A 25 5.25 -17.68 -2.58
C LEU A 25 6.71 -17.65 -3.05
N GLY A 26 7.46 -18.72 -2.75
CA GLY A 26 8.86 -18.90 -3.13
C GLY A 26 9.87 -18.35 -2.14
N HIS A 27 9.51 -17.36 -1.30
CA HIS A 27 10.42 -16.85 -0.26
C HIS A 27 10.10 -17.44 1.12
N ALA A 28 8.91 -17.21 1.67
CA ALA A 28 8.52 -17.82 2.95
C ALA A 28 8.15 -19.31 2.80
N TRP A 29 7.57 -19.68 1.66
CA TRP A 29 7.27 -21.06 1.29
C TRP A 29 7.90 -21.40 -0.06
N ALA A 30 8.97 -22.19 -0.03
CA ALA A 30 9.79 -22.52 -1.20
C ALA A 30 8.97 -23.12 -2.36
N GLU A 31 8.06 -24.04 -2.06
CA GLU A 31 7.23 -24.71 -3.07
C GLU A 31 6.02 -23.89 -3.54
N GLY A 32 5.82 -22.69 -2.98
CA GLY A 32 4.62 -21.87 -3.25
C GLY A 32 4.43 -21.53 -4.73
N LEU A 33 5.51 -21.37 -5.50
CA LEU A 33 5.42 -21.12 -6.94
C LEU A 33 4.92 -22.34 -7.72
N TRP A 34 5.44 -23.54 -7.45
CA TRP A 34 4.96 -24.78 -8.07
C TRP A 34 3.51 -25.10 -7.68
N TRP A 35 3.14 -24.78 -6.44
CA TRP A 35 1.76 -24.89 -5.99
C TRP A 35 0.85 -23.93 -6.75
N LEU A 36 1.25 -22.66 -6.92
CA LEU A 36 0.46 -21.66 -7.66
C LEU A 36 0.27 -22.10 -9.12
N GLU A 37 1.33 -22.55 -9.78
CA GLU A 37 1.27 -23.13 -11.14
C GLU A 37 0.24 -24.27 -11.20
N SER A 38 0.34 -25.24 -10.29
CA SER A 38 -0.60 -26.37 -10.22
C SER A 38 -2.05 -25.93 -9.97
N VAL A 39 -2.26 -24.88 -9.16
CA VAL A 39 -3.60 -24.34 -8.89
C VAL A 39 -4.20 -23.66 -10.12
N LEU A 40 -3.39 -22.91 -10.87
CA LEU A 40 -3.84 -22.24 -12.09
C LEU A 40 -4.19 -23.27 -13.18
N ASP A 41 -3.34 -24.27 -13.38
CA ASP A 41 -3.56 -25.36 -14.33
C ASP A 41 -4.83 -26.15 -14.00
N GLU A 42 -4.99 -26.56 -12.74
CA GLU A 42 -6.16 -27.29 -12.28
C GLU A 42 -7.44 -26.44 -12.33
N ALA A 43 -7.35 -25.13 -12.06
CA ALA A 43 -8.50 -24.23 -12.17
C ALA A 43 -9.01 -24.16 -13.61
N VAL A 44 -8.11 -24.02 -14.58
CA VAL A 44 -8.45 -24.05 -16.01
C VAL A 44 -9.01 -25.42 -16.41
N ALA A 45 -8.38 -26.51 -15.97
CA ALA A 45 -8.85 -27.87 -16.26
C ALA A 45 -10.25 -28.15 -15.71
N GLN A 46 -10.63 -27.55 -14.58
CA GLN A 46 -11.97 -27.63 -14.00
C GLN A 46 -12.96 -26.58 -14.53
N GLY A 47 -12.56 -25.80 -15.54
CA GLY A 47 -13.42 -24.81 -16.20
C GLY A 47 -13.65 -23.52 -15.42
N LEU A 48 -12.85 -23.23 -14.38
CA LEU A 48 -12.89 -21.93 -13.71
C LEU A 48 -12.28 -20.86 -14.62
N GLN A 49 -12.89 -19.67 -14.61
CA GLN A 49 -12.35 -18.51 -15.31
C GLN A 49 -11.44 -17.73 -14.35
N ILE A 50 -10.21 -17.48 -14.76
CA ILE A 50 -9.27 -16.61 -14.05
C ILE A 50 -9.28 -15.27 -14.75
N THR A 51 -9.34 -14.19 -13.97
CA THR A 51 -9.39 -12.83 -14.49
C THR A 51 -8.52 -11.90 -13.65
N HIS A 52 -8.11 -10.79 -14.24
CA HIS A 52 -7.40 -9.75 -13.53
C HIS A 52 -8.35 -8.98 -12.61
N ALA A 53 -7.84 -8.53 -11.46
CA ALA A 53 -8.66 -7.87 -10.43
C ALA A 53 -9.29 -6.56 -10.91
N ASP A 54 -8.62 -5.82 -11.80
CA ASP A 54 -9.12 -4.60 -12.43
C ASP A 54 -10.32 -4.87 -13.36
N LEU A 55 -10.27 -5.96 -14.13
CA LEU A 55 -11.38 -6.41 -14.97
C LEU A 55 -12.54 -6.93 -14.09
N ALA A 56 -12.21 -7.73 -13.07
CA ALA A 56 -13.19 -8.24 -12.12
C ALA A 56 -13.91 -7.11 -11.36
N GLY A 57 -13.22 -5.99 -11.11
CA GLY A 57 -13.76 -4.78 -10.48
C GLY A 57 -14.31 -3.75 -11.45
N GLY A 58 -14.45 -4.06 -12.74
CA GLY A 58 -14.93 -3.15 -13.77
C GLY A 58 -16.42 -2.75 -13.66
N PRO A 59 -16.88 -1.77 -14.45
CA PRO A 59 -18.26 -1.25 -14.36
C PRO A 59 -19.35 -2.31 -14.52
N GLU A 60 -19.16 -3.27 -15.43
CA GLU A 60 -20.12 -4.34 -15.67
C GLU A 60 -20.27 -5.27 -14.46
N SER A 61 -19.15 -5.66 -13.85
CA SER A 61 -19.13 -6.49 -12.64
C SER A 61 -19.76 -5.76 -11.46
N ARG A 62 -19.48 -4.46 -11.30
CA ARG A 62 -20.07 -3.62 -10.25
C ARG A 62 -21.58 -3.47 -10.41
N ALA A 63 -22.08 -3.35 -11.65
CA ALA A 63 -23.52 -3.26 -11.92
C ALA A 63 -24.27 -4.54 -11.52
N ARG A 64 -23.58 -5.68 -11.45
CA ARG A 64 -24.14 -6.98 -11.04
C ARG A 64 -23.84 -7.33 -9.58
N ALA A 65 -23.01 -6.56 -8.90
CA ALA A 65 -22.62 -6.81 -7.53
C ALA A 65 -23.79 -6.54 -6.57
N SER A 66 -23.97 -7.41 -5.58
CA SER A 66 -24.88 -7.14 -4.48
C SER A 66 -24.36 -5.97 -3.64
N ALA A 67 -25.27 -5.25 -2.98
CA ALA A 67 -24.89 -4.24 -2.01
C ALA A 67 -24.00 -4.87 -0.93
N LEU A 68 -22.95 -4.15 -0.54
CA LEU A 68 -22.13 -4.56 0.59
C LEU A 68 -22.99 -4.56 1.87
N PRO A 69 -22.77 -5.49 2.80
CA PRO A 69 -23.46 -5.47 4.09
C PRO A 69 -23.07 -4.22 4.87
N ASP A 70 -23.93 -3.73 5.76
CA ASP A 70 -23.66 -2.54 6.59
C ASP A 70 -22.34 -2.65 7.37
N ALA A 71 -21.97 -3.86 7.81
CA ALA A 71 -20.70 -4.13 8.47
C ALA A 71 -19.47 -3.74 7.62
N ALA A 72 -19.59 -3.75 6.29
CA ALA A 72 -18.52 -3.31 5.39
C ALA A 72 -18.35 -1.78 5.33
N ALA A 73 -19.29 -1.02 5.89
CA ALA A 73 -19.15 0.44 6.05
C ALA A 73 -18.23 0.81 7.24
N THR A 74 -17.74 -0.17 7.99
CA THR A 74 -16.80 0.07 9.10
C THR A 74 -15.37 0.19 8.59
N THR A 75 -14.62 1.12 9.17
CA THR A 75 -13.19 1.25 8.89
C THR A 75 -12.45 0.03 9.43
N THR A 76 -11.80 -0.72 8.54
CA THR A 76 -11.15 -1.99 8.87
C THR A 76 -9.87 -2.15 8.05
N THR A 77 -9.10 -3.18 8.41
CA THR A 77 -7.95 -3.65 7.65
C THR A 77 -7.99 -5.18 7.56
N TRP A 78 -7.22 -5.74 6.64
CA TRP A 78 -6.92 -7.17 6.61
C TRP A 78 -5.86 -7.61 7.63
N GLY A 79 -5.39 -6.69 8.48
CA GLY A 79 -4.39 -6.97 9.52
C GLY A 79 -4.97 -7.64 10.76
N ARG A 80 -4.12 -7.84 11.77
CA ARG A 80 -4.51 -8.45 13.04
C ARG A 80 -5.62 -7.62 13.72
N GLY A 81 -6.69 -8.29 14.12
CA GLY A 81 -7.82 -7.66 14.82
C GLY A 81 -8.85 -7.00 13.90
N HIS A 82 -8.60 -6.97 12.57
CA HIS A 82 -9.50 -6.35 11.59
C HIS A 82 -9.84 -4.89 11.91
N ASP A 83 -8.88 -4.16 12.46
CA ASP A 83 -8.99 -2.76 12.83
C ASP A 83 -7.70 -2.00 12.47
N LEU A 84 -7.59 -0.74 12.92
CA LEU A 84 -6.41 0.09 12.67
C LEU A 84 -5.36 0.02 13.79
N SER A 85 -5.52 -0.84 14.80
CA SER A 85 -4.66 -0.86 16.00
C SER A 85 -3.18 -1.10 15.69
N THR A 86 -2.88 -1.78 14.57
CA THR A 86 -1.51 -2.01 14.10
C THR A 86 -0.80 -0.71 13.67
N TRP A 87 -1.54 0.25 13.10
CA TRP A 87 -0.97 1.49 12.54
C TRP A 87 -1.39 2.75 13.30
N ASN A 88 -2.40 2.66 14.17
CA ASN A 88 -2.96 3.77 14.94
C ASN A 88 -3.16 3.39 16.43
N GLY A 89 -2.17 2.70 17.00
CA GLY A 89 -2.13 2.31 18.41
C GLY A 89 -1.12 3.12 19.24
N PRO A 90 -1.14 3.02 20.58
CA PRO A 90 -0.23 3.77 21.46
C PRO A 90 1.26 3.60 21.13
N ARG A 91 1.66 2.42 20.63
CA ARG A 91 3.06 2.12 20.26
C ARG A 91 3.57 2.93 19.07
N VAL A 92 2.68 3.38 18.19
CA VAL A 92 3.03 4.06 16.93
C VAL A 92 2.47 5.48 16.86
N ALA A 93 1.75 5.94 17.89
CA ALA A 93 1.15 7.27 17.95
C ALA A 93 2.16 8.40 17.71
N ALA A 94 3.42 8.24 18.18
CA ALA A 94 4.46 9.24 17.94
C ALA A 94 4.84 9.37 16.45
N LEU A 95 4.89 8.26 15.71
CA LEU A 95 5.13 8.23 14.27
C LEU A 95 3.96 8.89 13.54
N ALA A 96 2.73 8.47 13.84
CA ALA A 96 1.53 9.03 13.22
C ALA A 96 1.41 10.56 13.44
N ASN A 97 1.64 11.03 14.67
CA ASN A 97 1.61 12.45 15.00
C ASN A 97 2.73 13.24 14.30
N GLU A 98 3.91 12.65 14.12
CA GLU A 98 5.00 13.27 13.38
C GLU A 98 4.69 13.34 11.88
N THR A 99 4.14 12.27 11.30
CA THR A 99 3.70 12.26 9.90
C THR A 99 2.74 13.41 9.60
N VAL A 100 1.74 13.66 10.47
CA VAL A 100 0.82 14.81 10.32
C VAL A 100 1.55 16.16 10.34
N ARG A 101 2.61 16.30 11.16
CA ARG A 101 3.43 17.52 11.18
C ARG A 101 4.23 17.69 9.90
N LEU A 102 4.79 16.61 9.37
CA LEU A 102 5.54 16.61 8.12
C LEU A 102 4.64 16.94 6.92
N GLU A 103 3.44 16.37 6.86
CA GLU A 103 2.41 16.68 5.87
C GLU A 103 2.08 18.17 5.88
N ARG A 104 1.79 18.72 7.06
CA ARG A 104 1.53 20.15 7.23
C ARG A 104 2.70 21.00 6.77
N ALA A 105 3.94 20.63 7.11
CA ALA A 105 5.13 21.37 6.68
C ALA A 105 5.30 21.41 5.16
N VAL A 106 4.97 20.32 4.45
CA VAL A 106 4.98 20.27 2.98
C VAL A 106 3.86 21.13 2.40
N VAL A 107 2.64 21.07 2.97
CA VAL A 107 1.52 21.93 2.56
C VAL A 107 1.87 23.41 2.74
N ASP A 108 2.42 23.79 3.88
CA ASP A 108 2.83 25.16 4.20
C ASP A 108 3.99 25.64 3.30
N ALA A 109 4.87 24.72 2.87
CA ALA A 109 5.91 25.02 1.89
C ALA A 109 5.34 25.32 0.49
N GLY A 110 4.20 24.70 0.14
CA GLY A 110 3.49 24.93 -1.10
C GLY A 110 4.40 24.74 -2.33
N PRO A 111 4.48 25.72 -3.26
CA PRO A 111 5.33 25.63 -4.46
C PRO A 111 6.83 25.45 -4.19
N ARG A 112 7.30 25.69 -2.96
CA ARG A 112 8.71 25.50 -2.55
C ARG A 112 9.02 24.04 -2.20
N ALA A 113 8.01 23.19 -1.97
CA ALA A 113 8.24 21.76 -1.74
C ALA A 113 8.77 21.12 -3.03
N THR A 114 10.02 20.67 -3.01
CA THR A 114 10.68 20.06 -4.17
C THR A 114 10.22 18.62 -4.38
N PRO A 115 10.48 18.01 -5.56
CA PRO A 115 10.33 16.56 -5.75
C PRO A 115 11.02 15.72 -4.67
N ARG A 116 12.19 16.14 -4.17
CA ARG A 116 12.89 15.45 -3.07
C ARG A 116 12.10 15.55 -1.77
N ALA A 117 11.56 16.72 -1.42
CA ALA A 117 10.73 16.87 -0.23
C ALA A 117 9.50 15.96 -0.27
N TRP A 118 8.79 15.90 -1.40
CA TRP A 118 7.66 14.99 -1.55
C TRP A 118 8.05 13.51 -1.43
N ARG A 119 9.18 13.11 -2.01
CA ARG A 119 9.68 11.72 -1.88
C ARG A 119 10.02 11.38 -0.44
N GLU A 120 10.61 12.30 0.32
CA GLU A 120 10.88 12.09 1.76
C GLU A 120 9.60 12.00 2.58
N LEU A 121 8.59 12.83 2.27
CA LEU A 121 7.28 12.73 2.90
C LEU A 121 6.66 11.35 2.64
N LEU A 122 6.64 10.91 1.38
CA LEU A 122 6.10 9.59 1.00
C LEU A 122 6.88 8.45 1.68
N ALA A 123 8.20 8.56 1.75
CA ALA A 123 9.03 7.57 2.44
C ALA A 123 8.71 7.53 3.94
N ALA A 124 8.58 8.69 4.60
CA ALA A 124 8.17 8.78 6.01
C ALA A 124 6.74 8.26 6.24
N GLN A 125 5.84 8.39 5.25
CA GLN A 125 4.46 7.90 5.29
C GLN A 125 4.31 6.38 5.07
N SER A 126 5.38 5.64 4.80
CA SER A 126 5.26 4.19 4.64
C SER A 126 4.65 3.54 5.89
N SER A 127 3.61 2.72 5.68
CA SER A 127 2.95 1.97 6.75
C SER A 127 3.85 0.90 7.36
N ASP A 128 4.93 0.52 6.67
CA ASP A 128 5.92 -0.45 7.14
C ASP A 128 6.57 -0.02 8.46
N TRP A 129 6.81 1.27 8.66
CA TRP A 129 7.45 1.75 9.89
C TRP A 129 6.59 1.43 11.11
N ALA A 130 5.29 1.71 11.02
CA ALA A 130 4.34 1.39 12.07
C ALA A 130 4.17 -0.13 12.22
N PHE A 131 4.09 -0.87 11.11
CA PHE A 131 3.98 -2.33 11.12
C PHE A 131 5.18 -2.99 11.84
N LEU A 132 6.41 -2.71 11.40
CA LEU A 132 7.64 -3.24 11.98
C LEU A 132 7.78 -2.87 13.46
N ARG A 133 7.40 -1.63 13.82
CA ARG A 133 7.44 -1.18 15.22
C ARG A 133 6.39 -1.88 16.08
N THR A 134 5.19 -2.11 15.57
CA THR A 134 4.11 -2.82 16.27
C THR A 134 4.48 -4.29 16.50
N PHE A 135 5.04 -4.97 15.49
CA PHE A 135 5.41 -6.38 15.63
C PHE A 135 6.83 -6.60 16.19
N ALA A 136 7.61 -5.53 16.36
CA ALA A 136 8.98 -5.55 16.87
C ALA A 136 9.91 -6.53 16.11
N THR A 137 9.75 -6.61 14.78
CA THR A 137 10.47 -7.56 13.92
C THR A 137 11.82 -7.06 13.43
N ALA A 138 12.14 -5.77 13.64
CA ALA A 138 13.35 -5.14 13.09
C ALA A 138 14.10 -4.24 14.09
N GLY A 139 13.89 -4.41 15.40
CA GLY A 139 14.58 -3.60 16.43
C GLY A 139 14.30 -2.10 16.30
N ASP A 140 15.35 -1.28 16.32
CA ASP A 140 15.30 0.19 16.20
C ASP A 140 15.20 0.70 14.75
N TYR A 141 15.31 -0.20 13.77
CA TYR A 141 15.34 0.13 12.35
C TYR A 141 14.17 1.02 11.88
N PRO A 142 12.89 0.73 12.19
CA PRO A 142 11.79 1.57 11.73
C PRO A 142 11.85 2.99 12.32
N ASP A 143 12.22 3.12 13.60
CA ASP A 143 12.34 4.42 14.25
C ASP A 143 13.48 5.24 13.64
N ARG A 144 14.63 4.62 13.37
CA ARG A 144 15.78 5.26 12.70
C ARG A 144 15.43 5.71 11.29
N ARG A 145 14.87 4.81 10.46
CA ARG A 145 14.51 5.13 9.07
C ARG A 145 13.47 6.23 8.98
N PHE A 146 12.44 6.19 9.82
CA PHE A 146 11.44 7.24 9.89
C PHE A 146 12.08 8.59 10.27
N ALA A 147 12.94 8.60 11.30
CA ALA A 147 13.64 9.81 11.73
C ALA A 147 14.57 10.39 10.64
N ASP A 148 15.28 9.53 9.91
CA ASP A 148 16.16 9.94 8.80
C ASP A 148 15.35 10.61 7.68
N HIS A 149 14.22 10.02 7.26
CA HIS A 149 13.32 10.60 6.26
C HIS A 149 12.71 11.93 6.73
N ALA A 150 12.28 12.00 8.00
CA ALA A 150 11.76 13.23 8.59
C ALA A 150 12.82 14.35 8.63
N ALA A 151 14.06 14.02 8.99
CA ALA A 151 15.17 14.97 9.03
C ALA A 151 15.55 15.45 7.62
N ALA A 152 15.64 14.54 6.66
CA ALA A 152 15.91 14.87 5.26
C ALA A 152 14.82 15.77 4.68
N LEU A 153 13.54 15.48 4.93
CA LEU A 153 12.44 16.35 4.54
C LEU A 153 12.60 17.76 5.09
N ARG A 154 12.83 17.91 6.40
CA ARG A 154 13.00 19.24 7.02
C ARG A 154 14.21 19.98 6.45
N SER A 155 15.31 19.28 6.20
CA SER A 155 16.51 19.85 5.57
C SER A 155 16.20 20.37 4.16
N GLU A 156 15.49 19.59 3.37
CA GLU A 156 15.09 19.97 2.00
C GLU A 156 14.10 21.14 2.00
N LEU A 157 13.17 21.21 2.95
CA LEU A 157 12.26 22.36 3.07
C LEU A 157 12.99 23.63 3.53
N ALA A 158 14.03 23.51 4.36
CA ALA A 158 14.83 24.63 4.84
C ALA A 158 15.79 25.16 3.77
N ALA A 159 16.39 24.26 2.97
CA ALA A 159 17.30 24.60 1.88
C ALA A 159 16.98 23.77 0.63
N PRO A 160 15.95 24.16 -0.15
CA PRO A 160 15.51 23.43 -1.34
C PRO A 160 16.63 23.17 -2.36
N GLY A 161 16.71 21.94 -2.86
CA GLY A 161 17.63 21.53 -3.92
C GLY A 161 19.07 21.24 -3.45
N THR A 162 19.30 21.16 -2.13
CA THR A 162 20.65 20.90 -1.58
C THR A 162 20.93 19.43 -1.34
N LEU A 163 19.89 18.58 -1.22
CA LEU A 163 20.09 17.15 -1.01
C LEU A 163 20.43 16.40 -2.31
N PRO A 164 21.21 15.30 -2.23
CA PRO A 164 21.46 14.43 -3.36
C PRO A 164 20.17 13.86 -3.94
N SER A 165 20.23 13.41 -5.19
CA SER A 165 19.05 12.87 -5.88
C SER A 165 18.78 11.40 -5.60
N GLU A 166 18.70 11.02 -4.33
CA GLU A 166 18.24 9.68 -3.91
C GLU A 166 16.72 9.58 -4.00
N LEU A 167 16.18 8.38 -3.75
CA LEU A 167 14.75 8.06 -3.81
C LEU A 167 14.09 8.31 -5.17
N ARG A 168 14.84 8.47 -6.27
CA ARG A 168 14.27 8.70 -7.62
C ARG A 168 13.27 7.63 -8.06
N GLY A 169 13.44 6.38 -7.59
CA GLY A 169 12.48 5.30 -7.85
C GLY A 169 11.15 5.45 -7.12
N LEU A 170 11.08 6.26 -6.07
CA LEU A 170 9.84 6.60 -5.37
C LEU A 170 9.19 7.79 -6.08
N ALA A 171 7.90 7.64 -6.40
CA ALA A 171 7.13 8.63 -7.17
C ALA A 171 7.87 9.10 -8.45
N PRO A 172 8.12 8.20 -9.42
CA PRO A 172 8.93 8.51 -10.61
C PRO A 172 8.32 9.65 -11.45
N HIS A 173 6.99 9.79 -11.47
CA HIS A 173 6.28 10.79 -12.27
C HIS A 173 6.04 12.13 -11.55
N ILE A 174 6.62 12.34 -10.36
CA ILE A 174 6.30 13.52 -9.54
C ILE A 174 6.72 14.84 -10.18
N GLU A 175 7.82 14.83 -10.93
CA GLU A 175 8.36 16.01 -11.62
C GLU A 175 7.41 16.48 -12.74
N GLU A 176 6.80 15.53 -13.45
CA GLU A 176 5.77 15.79 -14.47
C GLU A 176 4.50 16.38 -13.84
N ALA A 177 4.01 15.75 -12.75
CA ALA A 177 2.82 16.21 -12.04
C ALA A 177 2.98 17.63 -11.48
N MET A 178 4.14 17.93 -10.89
CA MET A 178 4.46 19.26 -10.37
C MET A 178 4.65 20.32 -11.46
N SER A 179 4.98 19.91 -12.69
CA SER A 179 5.10 20.81 -13.83
C SER A 179 3.73 21.11 -14.46
N ALA A 180 2.87 20.09 -14.55
CA ALA A 180 1.50 20.22 -15.03
C ALA A 180 0.64 21.13 -14.14
N GLY A 181 0.84 21.09 -12.81
CA GLY A 181 0.14 21.97 -11.86
C GLY A 181 0.57 23.44 -11.86
N ARG A 182 1.64 23.81 -12.57
CA ARG A 182 2.12 25.21 -12.69
C ARG A 182 1.51 25.98 -13.87
N VAL A 183 0.76 25.30 -14.75
CA VAL A 183 -0.02 25.99 -15.79
C VAL A 183 -1.26 26.57 -15.11
N GLY A 184 -1.23 27.88 -14.84
CA GLY A 184 -2.22 28.63 -14.03
C GLY A 184 -3.67 28.60 -14.55
N PRO A 185 -4.61 29.25 -13.84
CA PRO A 185 -6.05 29.10 -14.06
C PRO A 185 -6.44 29.60 -15.45
N ARG A 186 -7.38 28.92 -16.10
CA ARG A 186 -8.14 29.48 -17.22
C ARG A 186 -9.09 30.56 -16.72
#